data_AF-A0A1G2DZ59-F1
#
_entry.id   AF-A0A1G2DZ59-F1
#
_cell.length_a   1.000
_cell.length_b   1.000
_cell.length_c   1.000
_cell.angle_alpha   90.00
_cell.angle_beta   90.00
_cell.angle_gamma   90.00
#
_symmetry.space_group_name_H-M   'P 1'
#
loop_
_entity.id
_entity.type
_entity.pdbx_description
1 polymer ?
#
loop_
_entity_poly.entity_id
_entity_poly.type
_entity_poly.pdbx_seq_one_letter_code
_entity_poly.pdbx_strand_id
1 'polypeptide(L)'
;MSLFGKSKPKGITQEELIFIKGELRNGDHKLTETQTNQLLARLGGYMDAENMQHPEWQQMSESEVAQFDQQLEADQLLHLTPDQKAKAEALFKKYIDIDKHRSIF
;
A
#
# COMPACT_ATOMS: atom_id res chain seq x y z
N MET A 1 30.01 -8.21 11.67
CA MET A 1 29.16 -8.49 10.49
C MET A 1 27.72 -8.40 10.97
N SER A 2 26.88 -7.60 10.31
CA SER A 2 25.49 -7.38 10.75
C SER A 2 24.73 -8.71 10.75
N LEU A 3 24.12 -9.05 11.89
CA LEU A 3 23.27 -10.23 12.09
C LEU A 3 21.90 -10.10 11.42
N PHE A 4 21.67 -8.98 10.72
CA PHE A 4 20.44 -8.70 10.00
C PHE A 4 20.77 -8.69 8.51
N GLY A 5 20.00 -9.45 7.72
CA GLY A 5 20.09 -9.42 6.25
C GLY A 5 19.86 -8.00 5.70
N LYS A 6 20.04 -7.81 4.39
CA LYS A 6 19.78 -6.51 3.73
C LYS A 6 18.43 -5.95 4.21
N SER A 7 18.41 -4.72 4.71
CA SER A 7 17.18 -4.04 5.13
C SER A 7 16.22 -4.02 3.94
N LYS A 8 14.97 -4.42 4.16
CA LYS A 8 13.94 -4.30 3.13
C LYS A 8 13.74 -2.80 2.85
N PRO A 9 13.68 -2.35 1.59
CA PRO A 9 13.36 -0.95 1.31
C PRO A 9 11.96 -0.63 1.84
N LYS A 10 11.78 0.60 2.34
CA LYS A 10 10.45 1.10 2.74
C LYS A 10 9.45 0.94 1.58
N GLY A 11 8.25 0.48 1.89
CA GLY A 11 7.25 0.20 0.86
C GLY A 11 6.07 -0.63 1.36
N ILE A 12 5.09 -0.91 0.50
CA ILE A 12 3.92 -1.77 0.78
C ILE A 12 4.07 -3.06 0.00
N THR A 13 3.94 -4.21 0.68
CA THR A 13 4.08 -5.54 0.09
C THR A 13 2.74 -6.12 -0.34
N GLN A 14 2.76 -7.10 -1.25
CA GLN A 14 1.53 -7.73 -1.74
C GLN A 14 0.75 -8.44 -0.62
N GLU A 15 1.46 -9.03 0.35
CA GLU A 15 0.86 -9.65 1.54
C GLU A 15 0.16 -8.62 2.44
N GLU A 16 0.72 -7.42 2.53
CA GLU A 16 0.16 -6.33 3.35
C GLU A 16 -1.16 -5.79 2.82
N LEU A 17 -1.46 -6.01 1.53
CA LEU A 17 -2.73 -5.60 0.94
C LEU A 17 -3.93 -6.27 1.61
N ILE A 18 -3.77 -7.48 2.13
CA ILE A 18 -4.83 -8.21 2.83
C ILE A 18 -5.16 -7.50 4.16
N PHE A 19 -4.14 -7.03 4.88
CA PHE A 19 -4.32 -6.30 6.13
C PHE A 19 -4.86 -4.88 5.89
N ILE A 20 -4.32 -4.19 4.88
CA ILE A 20 -4.81 -2.87 4.44
C ILE A 20 -6.30 -2.97 4.03
N LYS A 21 -6.70 -4.03 3.32
CA LYS A 21 -8.11 -4.31 3.00
C LYS A 21 -8.99 -4.37 4.24
N GLY A 22 -8.51 -5.07 5.26
CA GLY A 22 -9.21 -5.18 6.55
C GLY A 22 -9.36 -3.81 7.22
N GLU A 23 -8.30 -3.03 7.29
CA GLU A 23 -8.31 -1.72 7.96
C GLU A 23 -9.15 -0.67 7.20
N LEU A 24 -9.15 -0.68 5.87
CA LEU A 24 -9.98 0.21 5.05
C LEU A 24 -11.49 -0.02 5.25
N ARG A 25 -11.89 -1.27 5.52
CA ARG A 25 -13.30 -1.65 5.71
C ARG A 25 -13.81 -1.49 7.13
N ASN A 26 -12.94 -1.15 8.08
CA ASN A 26 -13.25 -1.07 9.50
C ASN A 26 -13.02 0.34 10.08
N GLY A 27 -13.66 0.63 11.21
CA GLY A 27 -13.56 1.93 11.90
C GLY A 27 -14.30 3.08 11.19
N ASP A 28 -13.96 4.30 11.58
CA ASP A 28 -14.55 5.51 11.00
C ASP A 28 -14.12 5.73 9.56
N HIS A 29 -14.99 6.38 8.78
CA HIS A 29 -14.78 6.63 7.35
C HIS A 29 -14.42 5.38 6.55
N LYS A 30 -15.02 4.23 6.91
CA LYS A 30 -14.80 2.97 6.19
C LYS A 30 -15.15 3.09 4.71
N LEU A 31 -14.38 2.42 3.87
CA LEU A 31 -14.67 2.29 2.46
C LEU A 31 -15.70 1.17 2.25
N THR A 32 -16.55 1.33 1.24
CA THR A 32 -17.40 0.23 0.78
C THR A 32 -16.54 -0.91 0.22
N GLU A 33 -17.12 -2.10 0.12
CA GLU A 33 -16.41 -3.24 -0.48
C GLU A 33 -15.98 -2.96 -1.91
N THR A 34 -16.84 -2.32 -2.71
CA THR A 34 -16.51 -1.91 -4.08
C THR A 34 -15.35 -0.93 -4.12
N GLN A 35 -15.40 0.14 -3.32
CA GLN A 35 -14.32 1.14 -3.25
C GLN A 35 -13.01 0.51 -2.79
N THR A 36 -13.06 -0.36 -1.79
CA THR A 36 -11.86 -1.06 -1.27
C THR A 36 -11.27 -1.98 -2.35
N ASN A 37 -12.09 -2.78 -3.01
CA ASN A 37 -11.62 -3.70 -4.04
C ASN A 37 -11.06 -2.96 -5.25
N GLN A 38 -11.67 -1.84 -5.67
CA GLN A 38 -11.16 -1.02 -6.76
C GLN A 38 -9.84 -0.33 -6.40
N LEU A 39 -9.74 0.21 -5.18
CA LEU A 39 -8.51 0.83 -4.69
C LEU A 39 -7.36 -0.19 -4.67
N LEU A 40 -7.59 -1.38 -4.11
CA LEU A 40 -6.57 -2.43 -4.01
C LEU A 40 -6.24 -3.07 -5.36
N ALA A 41 -7.21 -3.21 -6.28
CA ALA A 41 -6.94 -3.73 -7.61
C ALA A 41 -6.00 -2.79 -8.38
N ARG A 42 -6.16 -1.48 -8.22
CA ARG A 42 -5.27 -0.49 -8.83
C ARG A 42 -3.90 -0.50 -8.19
N LEU A 43 -3.85 -0.51 -6.87
CA LEU A 43 -2.60 -0.60 -6.12
C LEU A 43 -1.83 -1.89 -6.50
N GLY A 44 -2.52 -3.02 -6.60
CA GLY A 44 -1.96 -4.28 -7.08
C GLY A 44 -1.46 -4.21 -8.53
N GLY A 45 -2.18 -3.52 -9.42
CA GLY A 45 -1.73 -3.28 -10.80
C GLY A 45 -0.45 -2.44 -10.89
N TYR A 46 -0.28 -1.46 -10.01
CA TYR A 46 0.97 -0.69 -9.86
C TYR A 46 2.12 -1.59 -9.40
N MET A 47 1.85 -2.46 -8.42
CA MET A 47 2.85 -3.40 -7.90
C MET A 47 3.27 -4.44 -8.94
N ASP A 48 2.34 -4.98 -9.74
CA ASP A 48 2.65 -5.99 -10.76
C ASP A 48 3.52 -5.44 -11.90
N ALA A 49 3.36 -4.16 -12.27
CA ALA A 49 4.18 -3.50 -13.28
C ALA A 49 5.64 -3.35 -12.82
N GLU A 50 5.86 -3.02 -11.54
CA GLU A 50 7.18 -2.73 -10.99
C GLU A 50 7.89 -3.96 -10.42
N ASN A 51 7.14 -4.98 -9.99
CA ASN A 51 7.68 -6.27 -9.56
C ASN A 51 8.45 -7.00 -10.67
N MET A 52 8.35 -6.57 -11.94
CA MET A 52 9.23 -7.02 -13.02
C MET A 52 10.68 -6.57 -12.86
N GLN A 53 10.94 -5.45 -12.17
CA GLN A 53 12.28 -4.89 -11.96
C GLN A 53 12.95 -5.42 -10.68
N HIS A 54 12.16 -5.67 -9.62
CA HIS A 54 12.64 -6.14 -8.32
C HIS A 54 11.76 -7.28 -7.75
N PRO A 55 11.78 -8.47 -8.37
CA PRO A 55 10.89 -9.57 -8.02
C PRO A 55 11.13 -10.12 -6.61
N GLU A 56 12.30 -9.89 -6.00
CA GLU A 56 12.65 -10.45 -4.70
C GLU A 56 11.83 -9.89 -3.52
N TRP A 57 11.16 -8.75 -3.67
CA TRP A 57 10.45 -8.08 -2.57
C TRP A 57 8.95 -7.95 -2.76
N GLN A 58 8.45 -8.05 -4.00
CA GLN A 58 7.04 -7.92 -4.36
C GLN A 58 6.36 -6.72 -3.67
N GLN A 59 6.93 -5.52 -3.84
CA GLN A 59 6.56 -4.34 -3.07
C GLN A 59 6.52 -3.05 -3.90
N MET A 60 5.65 -2.15 -3.49
CA MET A 60 5.63 -0.74 -3.92
C MET A 60 6.51 0.09 -2.99
N SER A 61 7.48 0.82 -3.51
CA SER A 61 8.31 1.79 -2.82
C SER A 61 7.50 3.02 -2.32
N GLU A 62 8.06 3.76 -1.37
CA GLU A 62 7.48 5.00 -0.86
C GLU A 62 7.19 6.02 -1.98
N SER A 63 8.09 6.18 -2.95
CA SER A 63 7.90 7.09 -4.08
C SER A 63 6.73 6.70 -4.98
N GLU A 64 6.50 5.40 -5.17
CA GLU A 64 5.39 4.91 -5.97
C GLU A 64 4.07 5.08 -5.23
N VAL A 65 4.06 4.89 -3.90
CA VAL A 65 2.86 5.15 -3.11
C VAL A 65 2.50 6.64 -3.17
N ALA A 66 3.48 7.53 -3.12
CA ALA A 66 3.24 8.96 -3.30
C ALA A 66 2.66 9.29 -4.69
N GLN A 67 3.12 8.62 -5.76
CA GLN A 67 2.55 8.78 -7.10
C GLN A 67 1.12 8.24 -7.18
N PHE A 68 0.86 7.10 -6.54
CA PHE A 68 -0.48 6.52 -6.44
C PHE A 68 -1.44 7.45 -5.68
N ASP A 69 -1.00 8.05 -4.57
CA ASP A 69 -1.81 9.00 -3.80
C ASP A 69 -2.14 10.24 -4.61
N GLN A 70 -1.18 10.80 -5.36
CA GLN A 70 -1.45 11.91 -6.28
C GLN A 70 -2.50 11.55 -7.35
N GLN A 71 -2.44 10.33 -7.88
CA GLN A 71 -3.45 9.86 -8.82
C GLN A 71 -4.80 9.61 -8.15
N LEU A 72 -4.82 9.12 -6.92
CA LEU A 72 -6.04 8.93 -6.13
C LEU A 72 -6.72 10.27 -5.81
N GLU A 73 -5.95 11.33 -5.60
CA GLU A 73 -6.47 12.68 -5.48
C GLU A 73 -7.16 13.14 -6.78
N ALA A 74 -6.48 12.95 -7.92
CA ALA A 74 -6.99 13.33 -9.23
C ALA A 74 -8.16 12.46 -9.72
N ASP A 75 -8.26 11.21 -9.25
CA ASP A 75 -9.23 10.26 -9.74
C ASP A 75 -10.59 10.40 -9.03
N GLN A 76 -11.56 10.95 -9.78
CA GLN A 76 -12.93 11.10 -9.34
C GLN A 76 -13.74 9.79 -9.41
N LEU A 77 -13.25 8.76 -10.10
CA LEU A 77 -13.97 7.50 -10.36
C LEU A 77 -14.18 6.64 -9.11
N LEU A 78 -13.32 6.77 -8.10
CA LEU A 78 -13.47 6.04 -6.84
C LEU A 78 -14.50 6.69 -5.89
N HIS A 79 -14.97 7.90 -6.21
CA HIS A 79 -15.95 8.66 -5.43
C HIS A 79 -15.68 8.63 -3.91
N LEU A 80 -14.40 8.71 -3.51
CA LEU A 80 -14.01 8.74 -2.11
C LEU A 80 -14.25 10.14 -1.55
N THR A 81 -14.87 10.19 -0.37
CA THR A 81 -14.95 11.43 0.42
C THR A 81 -13.54 11.86 0.87
N PRO A 82 -13.33 13.16 1.19
CA PRO A 82 -12.05 13.63 1.71
C PRO A 82 -11.56 12.83 2.93
N ASP A 83 -12.45 12.49 3.86
CA ASP A 83 -12.08 11.71 5.05
C ASP A 83 -11.68 10.26 4.71
N GLN A 84 -12.33 9.65 3.71
CA GLN A 84 -11.95 8.32 3.22
C GLN A 84 -10.59 8.34 2.51
N LYS A 85 -10.27 9.41 1.77
CA LYS A 85 -8.95 9.60 1.16
C LYS A 85 -7.88 9.75 2.24
N ALA A 86 -8.11 10.62 3.23
CA ALA A 86 -7.20 10.82 4.36
C ALA A 86 -6.97 9.52 5.16
N LYS A 87 -8.02 8.70 5.35
CA LYS A 87 -7.88 7.37 5.96
C LYS A 87 -6.98 6.45 5.13
N ALA A 88 -7.16 6.41 3.81
CA ALA A 88 -6.35 5.57 2.93
C ALA A 88 -4.88 6.00 2.95
N GLU A 89 -4.60 7.30 2.81
CA GLU A 89 -3.25 7.88 2.87
C GLU A 89 -2.58 7.57 4.22
N ALA A 90 -3.29 7.76 5.33
CA ALA A 90 -2.77 7.45 6.67
C ALA A 90 -2.42 5.97 6.84
N LEU A 91 -3.25 5.06 6.28
CA LEU A 91 -2.97 3.64 6.29
C LEU A 91 -1.74 3.32 5.43
N PHE A 92 -1.66 3.83 4.20
CA PHE A 92 -0.52 3.58 3.34
C PHE A 92 0.78 4.05 3.98
N LYS A 93 0.81 5.26 4.52
CA LYS A 93 1.96 5.78 5.26
C LYS A 93 2.36 4.90 6.43
N LYS A 94 1.38 4.45 7.24
CA LYS A 94 1.60 3.52 8.34
C LYS A 94 2.32 2.25 7.85
N TYR A 95 1.89 1.65 6.73
CA TYR A 95 2.47 0.40 6.20
C TYR A 95 3.81 0.58 5.48
N ILE A 96 4.09 1.76 4.91
CA ILE A 96 5.40 2.13 4.36
C ILE A 96 6.44 2.22 5.47
N ASP A 97 6.09 2.86 6.58
CA ASP A 97 6.99 3.13 7.71
C ASP A 97 7.20 1.91 8.63
N ILE A 98 6.51 0.79 8.39
CA ILE A 98 6.82 -0.47 9.08
C ILE A 98 8.25 -0.87 8.71
N ASP A 99 9.12 -0.90 9.72
CA ASP A 99 10.49 -1.36 9.56
C ASP A 99 10.51 -2.87 9.35
N LYS A 100 10.82 -3.29 8.12
CA LYS A 100 10.72 -4.68 7.68
C LYS A 100 12.10 -5.31 7.66
N HIS A 101 12.30 -6.26 8.56
CA HIS A 101 13.51 -7.07 8.60
C HIS A 101 13.21 -8.43 7.98
N ARG A 102 14.03 -8.87 7.02
CA ARG A 102 13.99 -10.26 6.56
C ARG A 102 14.55 -11.11 7.69
N SER A 103 13.66 -11.69 8.50
CA SER A 103 14.04 -12.68 9.51
C SER A 103 14.74 -13.84 8.79
N ILE A 104 15.94 -14.21 9.26
CA ILE A 104 16.76 -15.29 8.68
C ILE A 104 16.48 -16.64 9.33
N PHE A 105 15.37 -16.75 10.07
CA PHE A 105 14.94 -17.95 10.78
C PHE A 105 13.86 -18.69 10.02
#